data_AF-A0A174BZ01-F1
#
_entry.id   AF-A0A174BZ01-F1
#
_cell.length_a   1.000
_cell.length_b   1.000
_cell.length_c   1.000
_cell.angle_alpha   90.00
_cell.angle_beta   90.00
_cell.angle_gamma   90.00
#
_symmetry.space_group_name_H-M   'P 1'
#
loop_
_entity.id
_entity.type
_entity.pdbx_description
1 polymer ?
#
loop_
_entity_poly.entity_id
_entity_poly.type
_entity_poly.pdbx_seq_one_letter_code
_entity_poly.pdbx_strand_id
1 'polypeptide(L)' 'MRIDFNSKDGVFAIKAENKEEKTQLKTSAVAICNLIIDFFDGEVQEMKAAKE' A
#
# COMPACT_ATOMS: atom_id res chain seq x y z
N MET A 1 -4.25 -13.10 -5.55
CA MET A 1 -4.58 -11.95 -4.69
C MET A 1 -4.41 -10.73 -5.55
N ARG A 2 -5.45 -9.90 -5.65
CA ARG A 2 -5.50 -8.78 -6.58
C ARG A 2 -5.44 -7.46 -5.83
N ILE A 3 -4.54 -6.57 -6.25
CA ILE A 3 -4.42 -5.21 -5.75
C ILE A 3 -4.92 -4.28 -6.85
N ASP A 4 -5.92 -3.47 -6.54
CA ASP A 4 -6.45 -2.44 -7.42
C ASP A 4 -6.23 -1.07 -6.76
N PHE A 5 -5.57 -0.14 -7.46
CA PHE A 5 -5.33 1.22 -6.98
C PHE A 5 -6.30 2.19 -7.65
N ASN A 6 -7.11 2.88 -6.84
CA ASN A 6 -7.95 3.97 -7.29
C ASN A 6 -7.20 5.30 -7.12
N SER A 7 -6.64 5.80 -8.21
CA SER A 7 -5.86 7.05 -8.23
C SER A 7 -6.69 8.31 -7.99
N LYS A 8 -8.02 8.29 -8.18
CA LYS A 8 -8.87 9.44 -7.88
C LYS A 8 -9.03 9.65 -6.38
N ASP A 9 -9.24 8.56 -5.66
CA ASP A 9 -9.52 8.59 -4.22
C ASP A 9 -8.27 8.27 -3.37
N GLY A 10 -7.16 7.87 -4.01
CA GLY A 10 -5.92 7.47 -3.34
C GLY A 10 -6.05 6.16 -2.56
N VAL A 11 -7.01 5.30 -2.93
CA VAL A 11 -7.34 4.08 -2.17
C VAL A 11 -6.77 2.83 -2.84
N PHE A 12 -6.06 2.00 -2.07
CA PHE A 12 -5.69 0.65 -2.46
C PHE A 12 -6.76 -0.35 -1.98
N ALA A 13 -7.38 -1.06 -2.91
CA ALA A 13 -8.26 -2.18 -2.63
C ALA A 13 -7.49 -3.48 -2.81
N ILE A 14 -7.52 -4.37 -1.81
CA ILE A 14 -6.90 -5.69 -1.91
C ILE A 14 -7.99 -6.75 -1.77
N LYS A 15 -8.10 -7.61 -2.78
CA LYS A 15 -9.08 -8.70 -2.82
C LYS A 15 -8.36 -10.05 -2.87
N ALA A 16 -8.67 -10.88 -1.89
CA ALA A 16 -8.28 -12.29 -1.92
C ALA A 16 -9.21 -13.07 -2.87
N GLU A 17 -8.65 -13.97 -3.68
CA GLU A 17 -9.42 -14.77 -4.64
C GLU A 17 -9.91 -16.08 -4.02
N ASN A 18 -9.28 -16.50 -2.91
CA ASN A 18 -9.65 -17.70 -2.17
C ASN A 18 -9.46 -17.53 -0.64
N LYS A 19 -9.82 -18.57 0.13
CA LYS A 19 -9.75 -18.55 1.60
C LYS A 19 -8.32 -18.52 2.14
N GLU A 20 -7.39 -19.17 1.47
CA GLU A 20 -5.98 -19.22 1.87
C GLU A 20 -5.35 -17.83 1.73
N GLU A 21 -5.55 -17.19 0.57
CA GLU A 21 -5.13 -15.82 0.32
C GLU A 21 -5.80 -14.81 1.26
N LYS A 22 -7.06 -15.04 1.64
CA LYS A 22 -7.74 -14.19 2.63
C LYS A 22 -7.06 -14.28 4.00
N THR A 23 -6.57 -15.46 4.36
CA THR A 23 -5.85 -15.68 5.61
C THR A 23 -4.48 -15.02 5.56
N GLN A 24 -3.74 -15.21 4.46
CA GLN A 24 -2.46 -14.54 4.22
C GLN A 24 -2.61 -13.02 4.25
N LEU A 25 -3.61 -12.47 3.56
CA LEU A 25 -3.90 -11.03 3.53
C LEU A 25 -4.15 -10.46 4.92
N LYS A 26 -4.91 -11.17 5.77
CA LYS A 26 -5.15 -10.72 7.14
C LYS A 26 -3.86 -10.67 7.96
N THR A 27 -2.98 -11.66 7.78
CA THR A 27 -1.70 -11.73 8.49
C THR A 27 -0.71 -10.69 7.96
N SER A 28 -0.75 -10.37 6.66
CA SER A 28 0.20 -9.45 6.01
C SER A 28 -0.28 -8.00 5.91
N ALA A 29 -1.55 -7.71 6.23
CA ALA A 29 -2.15 -6.38 6.08
C ALA A 29 -1.31 -5.27 6.72
N VAL A 30 -0.83 -5.48 7.95
CA VAL A 30 0.00 -4.50 8.67
C VAL A 30 1.32 -4.24 7.94
N ALA A 31 1.99 -5.29 7.47
CA ALA A 31 3.25 -5.16 6.73
C ALA A 31 3.05 -4.42 5.39
N ILE A 32 1.95 -4.70 4.69
CA ILE A 32 1.59 -4.01 3.45
C ILE A 32 1.34 -2.52 3.70
N CYS A 33 0.60 -2.17 4.76
CA CYS A 33 0.36 -0.78 5.13
C CYS A 33 1.67 -0.04 5.44
N ASN A 34 2.58 -0.66 6.19
CA ASN A 34 3.88 -0.06 6.51
C ASN A 34 4.70 0.23 5.24
N LEU A 35 4.76 -0.71 4.29
CA LEU A 35 5.47 -0.50 3.02
C LEU A 35 4.89 0.67 2.20
N ILE A 36 3.56 0.82 2.20
CA ILE A 36 2.90 1.94 1.51
C ILE A 36 3.24 3.28 2.20
N ILE A 37 3.23 3.31 3.53
CA ILE A 37 3.58 4.51 4.30
C ILE A 37 5.04 4.89 4.05
N ASP A 38 5.97 3.93 4.14
CA ASP A 38 7.40 4.16 3.91
C ASP A 38 7.67 4.69 2.50
N PHE A 39 6.97 4.18 1.48
CA PHE A 39 7.07 4.67 0.10
C PHE A 39 6.68 6.16 -0.01
N PHE A 40 5.53 6.55 0.57
CA PHE A 40 5.09 7.93 0.52
C PHE A 40 5.92 8.86 1.40
N ASP A 41 6.39 8.41 2.56
CA ASP A 41 7.27 9.24 3.40
C ASP A 41 8.60 9.51 2.68
N GLY A 42 9.15 8.51 1.99
CA GLY A 42 10.30 8.65 1.10
C GLY A 42 10.07 9.69 0.00
N GLU A 43 8.98 9.58 -0.76
CA GLU A 43 8.66 10.57 -1.81
C GLU A 43 8.49 11.99 -1.24
N VAL A 44 7.87 12.13 -0.07
CA VAL A 44 7.73 13.42 0.62
C VAL A 44 9.10 13.98 1.02
N GLN A 45 10.02 13.14 1.51
CA GLN A 45 11.38 13.57 1.83
C GLN A 45 12.16 13.99 0.57
N GLU A 46 12.05 13.23 -0.51
CA GLU A 46 12.71 13.57 -1.79
C GLU A 46 12.16 14.87 -2.39
N MET A 47 10.84 15.09 -2.37
CA MET A 47 10.23 16.35 -2.82
C MET A 47 10.62 17.55 -1.96
N LYS A 48 10.84 17.34 -0.64
CA LYS A 48 11.34 18.40 0.24
C LYS A 48 12.80 18.73 -0.08
N ALA A 49 13.65 17.71 -0.27
CA ALA A 49 15.06 17.89 -0.59
C ALA A 49 15.28 18.58 -1.96
N ALA A 50 14.43 18.32 -2.95
CA ALA A 50 14.52 18.95 -4.27
C ALA A 50 14.04 20.42 -4.33
N LYS A 51 13.40 20.91 -3.25
CA LYS A 51 12.90 22.30 -3.15
C LYS A 51 13.83 23.22 -2.36
N GLU A 52 14.88 22.69 -1.73
CA GLU A 52 15.95 23.43 -1.05
C GLU A 52 17.12 23.68 -2.00
#